data_AF-A0A0Q6JT86-F1
#
_entry.id   AF-A0A0Q6JT86-F1
#
_cell.length_a   1.000
_cell.length_b   1.000
_cell.length_c   1.000
_cell.angle_alpha   90.00
_cell.angle_beta   90.00
_cell.angle_gamma   90.00
#
_symmetry.space_group_name_H-M   'P 1'
#
loop_
_entity.id
_entity.type
_entity.pdbx_description
1 polymer ?
#
loop_
_entity_poly.entity_id
_entity_poly.type
_entity_poly.pdbx_seq_one_letter_code
_entity_poly.pdbx_strand_id
1 'polypeptide(L)'
;MAEYAWKRRTQLGLSRPQVRERGGPSVPTLKDIEEGSGRTVSAGTLGKLDTGLEWQPGSAADVLRGGEPRSKSSTDVDAVLGPDTVVVSVRVVLDLLSISRELDAMARDRQDLVELSALSRRMGVALRPIYGEYVTRLFEENRRQNGSLSPIYAMFGQLLDEPNESTDEVEREERQYRRWLAGRDVDVPAETVARFEMRLNRGQK
;
A
#
# COMPACT_ATOMS: atom_id res chain seq x y z
N MET A 1 2.41 33.24 -15.02
CA MET A 1 1.11 32.87 -14.40
C MET A 1 0.19 32.09 -15.34
N ALA A 2 -0.19 32.66 -16.50
CA ALA A 2 -1.10 32.04 -17.46
C ALA A 2 -0.73 30.58 -17.82
N GLU A 3 0.52 30.36 -18.21
CA GLU A 3 1.05 29.03 -18.55
C GLU A 3 0.97 28.04 -17.38
N TYR A 4 1.40 28.44 -16.18
CA TYR A 4 1.35 27.59 -14.99
C TYR A 4 -0.09 27.18 -14.62
N ALA A 5 -1.03 28.12 -14.68
CA ALA A 5 -2.44 27.85 -14.37
C ALA A 5 -3.04 26.85 -15.37
N TRP A 6 -2.84 27.07 -16.67
CA TRP A 6 -3.32 26.18 -17.72
C TRP A 6 -2.67 24.79 -17.63
N LYS A 7 -1.35 24.73 -17.45
CA LYS A 7 -0.60 23.47 -17.33
C LYS A 7 -1.08 22.64 -16.14
N ARG A 8 -1.23 23.27 -14.96
CA ARG A 8 -1.70 22.57 -13.76
C ARG A 8 -3.13 22.06 -13.92
N ARG A 9 -4.05 22.87 -14.44
CA ARG A 9 -5.43 22.45 -14.68
C ARG A 9 -5.49 21.23 -15.60
N THR A 10 -4.65 21.22 -16.65
CA THR A 10 -4.55 20.12 -17.61
C THR A 10 -3.95 18.87 -16.98
N GLN A 11 -2.90 19.01 -16.15
CA GLN A 11 -2.32 17.91 -15.37
C GLN A 11 -3.32 17.25 -14.41
N LEU A 12 -4.23 18.04 -13.82
CA LEU A 12 -5.31 17.55 -12.95
C LEU A 12 -6.51 16.98 -13.74
N GLY A 13 -6.50 17.05 -15.07
CA GLY A 13 -7.61 16.59 -15.91
C GLY A 13 -8.90 17.41 -15.73
N LEU A 14 -8.80 18.67 -15.27
CA LEU A 14 -9.97 19.47 -14.91
C LEU A 14 -10.44 20.39 -16.04
N SER A 15 -11.76 20.47 -16.18
CA SER A 15 -12.42 21.55 -16.90
C SER A 15 -12.48 22.83 -16.05
N ARG A 16 -12.62 23.99 -16.69
CA ARG A 16 -12.76 25.28 -15.96
C ARG A 16 -13.95 25.32 -15.00
N PRO A 17 -15.14 24.76 -15.34
CA PRO A 17 -16.24 24.61 -14.39
C PRO A 17 -15.87 23.78 -13.15
N GLN A 18 -15.16 22.65 -13.34
CA GLN A 18 -14.71 21.81 -12.22
C GLN A 18 -13.72 22.52 -11.31
N VAL A 19 -12.84 23.39 -11.86
CA VAL A 19 -11.97 24.23 -11.02
C VAL A 19 -12.78 25.18 -10.14
N ARG A 20 -13.87 25.77 -10.66
CA ARG A 20 -14.77 26.61 -9.86
C ARG A 20 -15.49 25.83 -8.77
N GLU A 21 -15.99 24.62 -9.09
CA GLU A 21 -16.64 23.74 -8.13
C GLU A 21 -15.71 23.35 -6.98
N ARG A 22 -14.40 23.23 -7.25
CA ARG A 22 -13.35 23.00 -6.26
C ARG A 22 -12.92 24.25 -5.48
N GLY A 23 -13.71 25.33 -5.50
CA GLY A 23 -13.38 26.59 -4.80
C GLY A 23 -12.44 27.52 -5.56
N GLY A 24 -12.21 27.24 -6.85
CA GLY A 24 -11.47 28.10 -7.77
C GLY A 24 -12.18 29.40 -8.12
N PRO A 25 -11.51 30.30 -8.87
CA PRO A 25 -12.13 31.53 -9.35
C PRO A 25 -13.26 31.25 -10.36
N SER A 26 -14.05 32.28 -10.69
CA SER A 26 -15.14 32.12 -11.66
C SER A 26 -14.60 31.66 -13.03
N VAL A 27 -15.41 30.93 -13.81
CA VAL A 27 -14.98 30.40 -15.13
C VAL A 27 -14.47 31.51 -16.07
N PRO A 28 -15.13 32.69 -16.18
CA PRO A 28 -14.60 33.81 -16.95
C PRO A 28 -13.27 34.33 -16.38
N THR A 29 -13.15 34.48 -15.07
CA THR A 29 -11.92 34.93 -14.42
C THR A 29 -10.76 33.96 -14.67
N LEU A 30 -11.01 32.65 -14.58
CA LEU A 30 -10.00 31.64 -14.86
C LEU A 30 -9.55 31.66 -16.33
N LYS A 31 -10.49 31.85 -17.26
CA LYS A 31 -10.21 32.02 -18.68
C LYS A 31 -9.32 33.25 -18.93
N ASP A 32 -9.69 34.41 -18.38
CA ASP A 32 -8.92 35.65 -18.48
C ASP A 32 -7.48 35.51 -17.95
N ILE A 33 -7.28 34.69 -16.92
CA ILE A 33 -5.98 34.41 -16.30
C ILE A 33 -5.14 33.46 -17.16
N GLU A 34 -5.75 32.40 -17.72
CA GLU A 34 -5.09 31.45 -18.63
C GLU A 34 -4.73 32.07 -19.98
N GLU A 35 -5.51 33.05 -20.44
CA GLU A 35 -5.25 33.80 -21.67
C GLU A 35 -4.28 34.97 -21.45
N GLY A 36 -3.91 35.26 -20.20
CA GLY A 36 -2.94 36.29 -19.86
C GLY A 36 -3.43 37.71 -20.12
N SER A 37 -4.70 38.01 -19.87
CA SER A 37 -5.34 39.31 -20.22
C SER A 37 -4.78 40.57 -19.51
N GLY A 38 -3.64 40.48 -18.82
CA GLY A 38 -2.95 41.63 -18.23
C GLY A 38 -3.67 42.33 -17.07
N ARG A 39 -4.85 41.84 -16.66
CA ARG A 39 -5.60 42.40 -15.52
C ARG A 39 -4.89 42.08 -14.20
N THR A 40 -4.85 43.07 -13.30
CA THR A 40 -4.39 42.88 -11.92
C THR A 40 -5.27 41.85 -11.20
N VAL A 41 -4.67 40.73 -10.80
CA VAL A 41 -5.36 39.66 -10.08
C VAL A 41 -5.37 40.00 -8.58
N SER A 42 -6.55 40.06 -7.96
CA SER A 42 -6.67 40.37 -6.54
C SER A 42 -6.16 39.23 -5.65
N ALA A 43 -5.72 39.55 -4.43
CA ALA A 43 -5.28 38.55 -3.45
C ALA A 43 -6.33 37.45 -3.19
N GLY A 44 -7.61 37.81 -3.15
CA GLY A 44 -8.71 36.84 -3.01
C GLY A 44 -8.84 35.90 -4.22
N THR A 45 -8.52 36.38 -5.43
CA THR A 45 -8.51 35.55 -6.64
C THR A 45 -7.29 34.62 -6.67
N LEU A 46 -6.14 35.09 -6.18
CA LEU A 46 -4.94 34.25 -5.99
C LEU A 46 -5.18 33.11 -5.01
N GLY A 47 -5.81 33.39 -3.86
CA GLY A 47 -6.18 32.33 -2.89
C GLY A 47 -7.17 31.31 -3.46
N LYS A 48 -8.12 31.75 -4.29
CA LYS A 48 -9.02 30.85 -5.03
C LYS A 48 -8.26 30.00 -6.06
N LEU A 49 -7.28 30.57 -6.76
CA LEU A 49 -6.41 29.79 -7.67
C LEU A 49 -5.65 28.71 -6.92
N ASP A 50 -5.09 29.04 -5.75
CA ASP A 50 -4.39 28.05 -4.92
C ASP A 50 -5.31 26.89 -4.54
N THR A 51 -6.56 27.20 -4.21
CA THR A 51 -7.56 26.19 -3.82
C THR A 51 -7.99 25.35 -5.02
N GLY A 52 -8.41 25.96 -6.12
CA GLY A 52 -8.96 25.26 -7.29
C GLY A 52 -7.93 24.49 -8.13
N LEU A 53 -6.64 24.84 -8.04
CA LEU A 53 -5.54 24.16 -8.76
C LEU A 53 -4.68 23.27 -7.85
N GLU A 54 -5.11 23.07 -6.60
CA GLU A 54 -4.41 22.27 -5.61
C GLU A 54 -2.94 22.71 -5.44
N TRP A 55 -2.73 24.02 -5.30
CA TRP A 55 -1.46 24.60 -4.90
C TRP A 55 -1.44 24.92 -3.40
N GLN A 56 -0.25 24.97 -2.81
CA GLN A 56 -0.10 25.45 -1.44
C GLN A 56 -0.53 26.93 -1.37
N PRO A 57 -1.16 27.37 -0.26
CA PRO A 57 -1.53 28.76 -0.08
C PRO A 57 -0.34 29.71 -0.34
N GLY A 58 -0.55 30.73 -1.18
CA GLY A 58 0.48 31.70 -1.59
C GLY A 58 1.19 31.36 -2.89
N SER A 59 1.02 30.16 -3.45
CA SER A 59 1.72 29.75 -4.69
C SER A 59 1.32 30.59 -5.91
N ALA A 60 0.04 30.95 -6.03
CA ALA A 60 -0.42 31.82 -7.10
C ALA A 60 0.19 33.23 -6.98
N ALA A 61 0.40 33.72 -5.76
CA ALA A 61 1.09 34.98 -5.52
C ALA A 61 2.60 34.89 -5.84
N ASP A 62 3.24 33.76 -5.54
CA ASP A 62 4.63 33.48 -5.90
C ASP A 62 4.80 33.48 -7.42
N VAL A 63 3.89 32.81 -8.14
CA VAL A 63 3.87 32.79 -9.61
C VAL A 63 3.62 34.17 -10.22
N LEU A 64 2.79 35.01 -9.59
CA LEU A 64 2.58 36.38 -10.06
C LEU A 64 3.86 37.22 -9.96
N ARG A 65 4.70 36.94 -8.95
CA ARG A 65 5.99 37.60 -8.72
C ARG A 65 7.13 37.01 -9.54
N GLY A 66 6.86 36.08 -10.45
CA GLY A 66 7.85 35.43 -11.30
C GLY A 66 8.50 34.18 -10.71
N GLY A 67 8.00 33.68 -9.58
CA GLY A 67 8.39 32.39 -9.01
C GLY A 67 7.63 31.20 -9.61
N GLU A 68 7.82 30.03 -9.02
CA GLU A 68 7.16 28.78 -9.43
C GLU A 68 6.07 28.36 -8.44
N PRO A 69 4.99 27.69 -8.90
CA PRO A 69 3.94 27.24 -8.00
C PRO A 69 4.35 26.02 -7.20
N ARG A 70 4.02 25.98 -5.91
CA ARG A 70 4.16 24.78 -5.09
C ARG A 70 2.85 24.00 -5.14
N SER A 71 2.86 22.89 -5.85
CA SER A 71 1.71 21.97 -5.84
C SER A 71 1.56 21.35 -4.47
N LYS A 72 0.32 21.19 -3.99
CA LYS A 72 0.03 20.19 -2.97
C LYS A 72 0.39 18.86 -3.62
N SER A 73 1.46 18.24 -3.16
CA SER A 73 1.81 16.91 -3.65
C SER A 73 0.62 16.01 -3.34
N SER A 74 0.38 15.00 -4.17
CA SER A 74 -0.50 13.87 -3.83
C SER A 74 0.01 13.06 -2.63
N THR A 75 1.03 13.56 -1.91
CA THR A 75 1.50 13.07 -0.61
C THR A 75 0.77 13.79 0.55
N ASP A 76 0.12 14.94 0.30
CA ASP A 76 -0.66 15.73 1.28
C ASP A 76 -2.19 15.64 1.07
N VAL A 77 -2.64 14.70 0.23
CA VAL A 77 -3.89 14.03 0.58
C VAL A 77 -3.46 13.02 1.62
N ASP A 78 -3.97 13.14 2.85
CA ASP A 78 -4.28 11.94 3.62
C ASP A 78 -5.04 11.05 2.63
N ALA A 79 -4.33 10.16 1.95
CA ALA A 79 -4.95 9.13 1.16
C ALA A 79 -5.84 8.48 2.18
N VAL A 80 -7.16 8.63 2.03
CA VAL A 80 -8.09 7.81 2.78
C VAL A 80 -7.65 6.41 2.39
N LEU A 81 -6.90 5.73 3.26
CA LEU A 81 -6.17 4.49 2.98
C LEU A 81 -7.13 3.31 2.71
N GLY A 82 -8.41 3.63 2.46
CA GLY A 82 -9.51 2.72 2.65
C GLY A 82 -9.69 2.41 4.13
N PRO A 83 -10.51 1.40 4.44
CA PRO A 83 -10.52 0.83 5.78
C PRO A 83 -9.14 0.25 6.10
N ASP A 84 -8.73 0.34 7.37
CA ASP A 84 -7.49 -0.27 7.89
C ASP A 84 -7.43 -1.80 7.65
N THR A 85 -8.58 -2.41 7.36
CA THR A 85 -8.71 -3.84 7.05
C THR A 85 -9.61 -4.03 5.83
N VAL A 86 -9.20 -4.92 4.93
CA VAL A 86 -9.99 -5.33 3.76
C VAL A 86 -10.20 -6.84 3.82
N VAL A 87 -11.44 -7.28 3.67
CA VAL A 87 -11.77 -8.72 3.58
C VAL A 87 -11.40 -9.20 2.18
N VAL A 88 -10.39 -10.05 2.09
CA VAL A 88 -9.93 -10.67 0.84
C VAL A 88 -10.25 -12.16 0.88
N SER A 89 -10.70 -12.71 -0.25
CA SER A 89 -10.95 -14.15 -0.34
C SER A 89 -9.64 -14.94 -0.23
N VAL A 90 -9.71 -16.09 0.45
CA VAL A 90 -8.65 -17.11 0.53
C VAL A 90 -8.02 -17.38 -0.84
N ARG A 91 -8.86 -17.55 -1.88
CA ARG A 91 -8.41 -17.86 -3.25
C ARG A 91 -7.50 -16.76 -3.82
N VAL A 92 -7.87 -15.49 -3.66
CA VAL A 92 -7.05 -14.36 -4.15
C VAL A 92 -5.67 -14.33 -3.49
N VAL A 93 -5.58 -14.64 -2.19
CA VAL A 93 -4.29 -14.69 -1.49
C VAL A 93 -3.44 -15.87 -1.99
N LEU A 94 -4.06 -17.03 -2.24
CA LEU A 94 -3.37 -18.20 -2.80
C LEU A 94 -2.89 -17.96 -4.25
N ASP A 95 -3.70 -17.28 -5.06
CA ASP A 95 -3.34 -16.93 -6.44
C ASP A 95 -2.15 -15.96 -6.44
N LEU A 96 -2.20 -14.92 -5.60
CA LEU A 96 -1.10 -13.96 -5.46
C LEU A 96 0.20 -14.62 -4.97
N LEU A 97 0.10 -15.58 -4.06
CA LEU A 97 1.24 -16.37 -3.60
C LEU A 97 1.85 -17.21 -4.73
N SER A 98 1.01 -17.83 -5.55
CA SER A 98 1.44 -18.67 -6.67
C SER A 98 2.19 -17.82 -7.70
N ILE A 99 1.64 -16.67 -8.08
CA ILE A 99 2.27 -15.70 -8.98
C ILE A 99 3.60 -15.20 -8.42
N SER A 100 3.65 -14.88 -7.12
CA SER A 100 4.87 -14.40 -6.46
C SER A 100 6.00 -15.43 -6.53
N ARG A 101 5.67 -16.72 -6.37
CA ARG A 101 6.65 -17.82 -6.48
C ARG A 101 7.09 -18.10 -7.90
N GLU A 102 6.17 -18.03 -8.85
CA GLU A 102 6.51 -18.12 -10.26
C GLU A 102 7.48 -17.01 -10.66
N LEU A 103 7.23 -15.77 -10.21
CA LEU A 103 8.14 -14.65 -10.44
C LEU A 103 9.51 -14.90 -9.79
N ASP A 104 9.54 -15.43 -8.56
CA ASP A 104 10.80 -15.70 -7.88
C ASP A 104 11.60 -16.83 -8.52
N ALA A 105 10.94 -17.90 -8.97
CA ALA A 105 11.57 -18.96 -9.74
C ALA A 105 12.16 -18.43 -11.05
N MET A 106 11.39 -17.63 -11.80
CA MET A 106 11.86 -16.99 -13.04
C MET A 106 13.05 -16.06 -12.79
N ALA A 107 13.02 -15.28 -11.69
CA ALA A 107 14.11 -14.39 -11.32
C ALA A 107 15.38 -15.16 -10.96
N ARG A 108 15.26 -16.30 -10.28
CA ARG A 108 16.39 -17.19 -9.96
C ARG A 108 16.98 -17.85 -11.20
N ASP A 109 16.16 -18.24 -12.17
CA ASP A 109 16.63 -18.85 -13.41
C ASP A 109 17.31 -17.82 -14.33
N ARG A 110 16.88 -16.56 -14.24
CA ARG A 110 17.40 -15.42 -15.02
C ARG A 110 18.26 -14.50 -14.18
N GLN A 111 19.35 -15.05 -13.62
CA GLN A 111 20.31 -14.29 -12.82
C GLN A 111 21.01 -13.17 -13.60
N ASP A 112 20.94 -13.21 -14.93
CA ASP A 112 21.39 -12.14 -15.84
C ASP A 112 20.58 -10.84 -15.69
N LEU A 113 19.32 -10.94 -15.26
CA LEU A 113 18.41 -9.81 -15.10
C LEU A 113 18.37 -9.35 -13.63
N VAL A 114 19.36 -8.54 -13.25
CA VAL A 114 19.54 -8.05 -11.88
C VAL A 114 18.32 -7.26 -11.39
N GLU A 115 17.71 -6.45 -12.26
CA GLU A 115 16.51 -5.66 -11.95
C GLU A 115 15.30 -6.54 -11.64
N LEU A 116 15.13 -7.66 -12.37
CA LEU A 116 14.04 -8.61 -12.13
C LEU A 116 14.19 -9.28 -10.76
N SER A 117 15.41 -9.70 -10.42
CA SER A 117 15.74 -10.25 -9.11
C SER A 117 15.48 -9.25 -7.97
N ALA A 118 15.88 -7.98 -8.15
CA ALA A 118 15.62 -6.94 -7.18
C ALA A 118 14.11 -6.67 -7.01
N LEU A 119 13.34 -6.68 -8.11
CA LEU A 119 11.90 -6.47 -8.09
C LEU A 119 11.16 -7.65 -7.43
N SER A 120 11.50 -8.90 -7.78
CA SER A 120 10.95 -10.11 -7.16
C SER A 120 11.15 -10.06 -5.65
N ARG A 121 12.37 -9.77 -5.19
CA ARG A 121 12.67 -9.67 -3.75
C ARG A 121 11.88 -8.57 -3.06
N ARG A 122 11.74 -7.38 -3.67
CA ARG A 122 10.92 -6.28 -3.12
C ARG A 122 9.44 -6.67 -3.01
N MET A 123 8.91 -7.38 -4.01
CA MET A 123 7.54 -7.88 -3.98
C MET A 123 7.36 -8.91 -2.87
N GLY A 124 8.30 -9.85 -2.71
CA GLY A 124 8.31 -10.79 -1.58
C GLY A 124 8.28 -10.08 -0.23
N VAL A 125 9.10 -9.04 -0.04
CA VAL A 125 9.11 -8.23 1.19
C VAL A 125 7.75 -7.59 1.47
N ALA A 126 7.14 -6.97 0.46
CA ALA A 126 5.87 -6.28 0.61
C ALA A 126 4.70 -7.22 0.94
N LEU A 127 4.74 -8.47 0.47
CA LEU A 127 3.67 -9.44 0.68
C LEU A 127 3.79 -10.22 1.99
N ARG A 128 4.98 -10.22 2.64
CA ARG A 128 5.23 -10.93 3.91
C ARG A 128 4.20 -10.66 5.02
N PRO A 129 3.80 -9.42 5.33
CA PRO A 129 2.82 -9.16 6.39
C PRO A 129 1.45 -9.78 6.10
N ILE A 130 1.01 -9.69 4.84
CA ILE A 130 -0.26 -10.25 4.37
C ILE A 130 -0.24 -11.77 4.49
N TYR A 131 0.85 -12.40 4.07
CA TYR A 131 1.02 -13.85 4.19
C TYR A 131 1.09 -14.31 5.64
N GLY A 132 1.81 -13.59 6.50
CA GLY A 132 2.02 -13.97 7.89
C GLY A 132 0.72 -14.05 8.69
N GLU A 133 -0.13 -13.01 8.60
CA GLU A 133 -1.42 -13.00 9.30
C GLU A 133 -2.38 -14.04 8.73
N TYR A 134 -2.45 -14.14 7.41
CA TYR A 134 -3.34 -15.06 6.71
C TYR A 134 -3.00 -16.53 6.98
N VAL A 135 -1.72 -16.92 6.85
CA VAL A 135 -1.25 -18.29 7.09
C VAL A 135 -1.50 -18.70 8.53
N THR A 136 -1.28 -17.79 9.50
CA THR A 136 -1.59 -18.05 10.90
C THR A 136 -3.08 -18.35 11.07
N ARG A 137 -3.97 -17.48 10.60
CA ARG A 137 -5.44 -17.70 10.73
C ARG A 137 -5.89 -18.98 10.06
N LEU A 138 -5.41 -19.24 8.84
CA LEU A 138 -5.76 -20.43 8.09
C LEU A 138 -5.36 -21.71 8.83
N PHE A 139 -4.18 -21.74 9.42
CA PHE A 139 -3.72 -22.91 10.17
C PHE A 139 -4.46 -23.08 11.49
N GLU A 140 -4.77 -21.98 12.18
CA GLU A 140 -5.60 -22.03 13.38
C GLU A 140 -7.00 -22.59 13.07
N GLU A 141 -7.66 -22.12 12.00
CA GLU A 141 -8.97 -22.61 11.57
C GLU A 141 -8.95 -24.09 11.19
N ASN A 142 -7.97 -24.51 10.39
CA ASN A 142 -7.83 -25.91 9.99
C ASN A 142 -7.59 -26.83 11.20
N ARG A 143 -6.77 -26.39 12.16
CA ARG A 143 -6.50 -27.13 13.39
C ARG A 143 -7.72 -27.22 14.30
N ARG A 144 -8.56 -26.17 14.34
CA ARG A 144 -9.83 -26.18 15.10
C ARG A 144 -10.86 -27.14 14.52
N GLN A 145 -10.92 -27.29 13.21
CA GLN A 145 -11.94 -28.11 12.53
C GLN A 145 -11.54 -29.59 12.37
N ASN A 146 -10.42 -30.04 12.96
CA ASN A 146 -9.86 -31.40 12.77
C ASN A 146 -9.68 -31.80 11.28
N GLY A 147 -9.49 -30.81 10.40
CA GLY A 147 -9.39 -31.03 8.96
C GLY A 147 -8.02 -31.59 8.55
N SER A 148 -7.99 -32.42 7.50
CA SER A 148 -6.74 -32.86 6.88
C SER A 148 -5.98 -31.65 6.33
N LEU A 149 -4.83 -31.39 6.94
CA LEU A 149 -3.90 -30.29 6.64
C LEU A 149 -3.23 -30.41 5.24
N SER A 150 -3.70 -31.28 4.35
CA SER A 150 -2.83 -31.82 3.29
C SER A 150 -2.54 -30.88 2.09
N PRO A 151 -3.53 -30.22 1.44
CA PRO A 151 -3.24 -29.46 0.22
C PRO A 151 -2.62 -28.07 0.48
N ILE A 152 -3.08 -27.40 1.55
CA ILE A 152 -2.70 -26.03 1.89
C ILE A 152 -1.27 -25.98 2.42
N TYR A 153 -0.87 -26.96 3.25
CA TYR A 153 0.49 -27.01 3.78
C TYR A 153 1.54 -27.34 2.72
N ALA A 154 1.21 -28.16 1.72
CA ALA A 154 2.11 -28.40 0.59
C ALA A 154 2.46 -27.10 -0.12
N MET A 155 1.50 -26.18 -0.25
CA MET A 155 1.78 -24.85 -0.76
C MET A 155 2.68 -24.07 0.19
N PHE A 156 2.42 -24.00 1.49
CA PHE A 156 3.26 -23.21 2.41
C PHE A 156 4.55 -23.90 2.86
N GLY A 157 4.83 -25.11 2.39
CA GLY A 157 5.96 -25.95 2.82
C GLY A 157 7.30 -25.21 2.81
N GLN A 158 7.69 -24.59 1.69
CA GLN A 158 8.95 -23.85 1.62
C GLN A 158 9.04 -22.68 2.61
N LEU A 159 7.94 -21.96 2.85
CA LEU A 159 7.90 -20.86 3.82
C LEU A 159 8.04 -21.38 5.26
N LEU A 160 7.49 -22.58 5.53
CA LEU A 160 7.60 -23.25 6.83
C LEU A 160 8.95 -23.96 7.00
N ASP A 161 9.62 -24.31 5.92
CA ASP A 161 10.91 -25.00 5.92
C ASP A 161 12.10 -24.05 6.04
N GLU A 162 11.90 -22.75 5.82
CA GLU A 162 12.92 -21.72 6.07
C GLU A 162 13.37 -21.70 7.54
N PRO A 163 14.68 -21.81 7.84
CA PRO A 163 15.20 -21.72 9.20
C PRO A 163 14.66 -20.51 9.96
N ASN A 164 14.30 -20.70 11.23
CA ASN A 164 13.78 -19.62 12.08
C ASN A 164 14.91 -18.75 12.64
N GLU A 165 15.64 -18.08 11.75
CA GLU A 165 16.84 -17.28 12.06
C GLU A 165 16.53 -15.79 12.26
N SER A 166 15.26 -15.43 12.45
CA SER A 166 14.90 -14.03 12.68
C SER A 166 15.57 -13.49 13.95
N THR A 167 16.23 -12.33 13.83
CA THR A 167 16.78 -11.57 14.96
C THR A 167 15.71 -10.81 15.74
N ASP A 168 14.52 -10.63 15.14
CA ASP A 168 13.34 -10.08 15.79
C ASP A 168 12.64 -11.20 16.58
N GLU A 169 12.52 -11.01 17.90
CA GLU A 169 11.92 -11.99 18.81
C GLU A 169 10.44 -12.25 18.52
N VAL A 170 9.69 -11.23 18.13
CA VAL A 170 8.26 -11.33 17.82
C VAL A 170 8.09 -12.14 16.53
N GLU A 171 8.87 -11.81 15.51
CA GLU A 171 8.82 -12.54 14.23
C GLU A 171 9.27 -14.01 14.41
N ARG A 172 10.28 -14.25 15.25
CA ARG A 172 10.77 -15.60 15.57
C ARG A 172 9.68 -16.43 16.27
N GLU A 173 8.98 -15.87 17.25
CA GLU A 173 7.88 -16.55 17.93
C GLU A 173 6.70 -16.82 17.00
N GLU A 174 6.34 -15.87 16.13
CA GLU A 174 5.28 -16.03 15.13
C GLU A 174 5.60 -17.14 14.11
N ARG A 175 6.85 -17.25 13.65
CA ARG A 175 7.30 -18.33 12.76
C ARG A 175 7.22 -19.70 13.45
N GLN A 176 7.65 -19.78 14.71
CA GLN A 176 7.57 -21.01 15.50
C GLN A 176 6.11 -21.43 15.75
N TYR A 177 5.22 -20.47 16.03
CA TYR A 177 3.80 -20.74 16.20
C TYR A 177 3.16 -21.33 14.92
N ARG A 178 3.47 -20.79 13.73
CA ARG A 178 2.96 -21.33 12.45
C ARG A 178 3.43 -22.76 12.19
N ARG A 179 4.68 -23.08 12.51
CA ARG A 179 5.23 -24.45 12.40
C ARG A 179 4.60 -25.43 13.37
N TRP A 180 4.35 -24.98 14.60
CA TRP A 180 3.62 -25.78 15.58
C TRP A 180 2.20 -26.06 15.09
N LEU A 181 1.48 -25.04 14.59
CA LEU A 181 0.16 -25.21 13.98
C LEU A 181 0.17 -26.25 12.85
N ALA A 182 1.27 -26.29 12.08
CA ALA A 182 1.55 -27.25 11.01
C ALA A 182 1.81 -28.69 11.43
N GLY A 183 2.05 -28.95 12.70
CA GLY A 183 2.55 -30.24 13.18
C GLY A 183 3.97 -30.56 12.68
N ARG A 184 4.77 -29.54 12.32
CA ARG A 184 6.17 -29.71 11.85
C ARG A 184 7.20 -29.64 12.97
N ASP A 185 6.88 -28.96 14.08
CA ASP A 185 7.82 -28.72 15.18
C ASP A 185 7.53 -29.63 16.38
N VAL A 186 8.40 -30.63 16.59
CA VAL A 186 8.31 -31.64 17.66
C VAL A 186 9.12 -31.23 18.92
N ASP A 187 10.07 -30.30 18.81
CA ASP A 187 11.01 -29.91 19.88
C ASP A 187 10.70 -28.52 20.52
N VAL A 188 9.43 -28.13 20.59
CA VAL A 188 9.03 -26.88 21.26
C VAL A 188 8.91 -27.13 22.77
N PRO A 189 9.54 -26.30 23.64
CA PRO A 189 9.39 -26.45 25.09
C PRO A 189 7.93 -26.46 25.54
N ALA A 190 7.59 -27.30 26.53
CA ALA A 190 6.22 -27.48 27.00
C ALA A 190 5.54 -26.16 27.43
N GLU A 191 6.29 -25.23 28.00
CA GLU A 191 5.80 -23.91 28.40
C GLU A 191 5.39 -23.05 27.19
N THR A 192 6.12 -23.16 26.07
CA THR A 192 5.78 -22.48 24.81
C THR A 192 4.57 -23.14 24.14
N VAL A 193 4.45 -24.46 24.20
CA VAL A 193 3.25 -25.17 23.72
C VAL A 193 2.01 -24.73 24.49
N ALA A 194 2.07 -24.63 25.82
CA ALA A 194 0.94 -24.16 26.63
C ALA A 194 0.51 -22.72 26.27
N ARG A 195 1.47 -21.82 25.98
CA ARG A 195 1.17 -20.46 25.48
C ARG A 195 0.48 -20.49 24.12
N PHE A 196 0.93 -21.34 23.21
CA PHE A 196 0.34 -21.51 21.88
C PHE A 196 -1.08 -22.09 21.94
N GLU A 197 -1.33 -23.08 22.78
CA GLU A 197 -2.67 -23.62 23.02
C GLU A 197 -3.62 -22.58 23.62
N MET A 198 -3.15 -21.80 24.61
CA MET A 198 -3.94 -20.71 25.18
C MET A 198 -4.30 -19.65 24.12
N ARG A 199 -3.36 -19.31 23.22
CA ARG A 199 -3.62 -18.39 22.10
C ARG A 199 -4.66 -18.96 21.13
N LEU A 200 -4.51 -20.21 20.73
CA LEU A 200 -5.44 -20.90 19.81
C LEU A 200 -6.88 -20.88 20.36
N ASN A 201 -7.03 -21.09 21.67
CA ASN A 201 -8.31 -21.13 22.37
C ASN A 201 -8.93 -19.75 22.62
N ARG A 202 -8.13 -18.67 22.74
CA ARG A 202 -8.66 -17.29 22.91
C ARG A 202 -9.46 -16.80 21.70
N GLY A 203 -9.20 -17.32 20.50
CA GLY A 203 -9.94 -16.99 19.29
C GLY A 203 -11.33 -17.65 19.16
N GLN A 204 -11.81 -18.39 20.17
CA GLN A 204 -13.13 -19.07 20.15
C GLN A 204 -14.32 -18.22 20.63
N LYS A 205 -14.11 -17.01 21.15
CA LYS A 205 -15.18 -16.14 21.66
C LYS A 205 -15.64 -15.10 20.65
#